data_AF-A0A150J768-F1
#
_entry.id   AF-A0A150J768-F1
#
_cell.length_a   1.000
_cell.length_b   1.000
_cell.length_c   1.000
_cell.angle_alpha   90.00
_cell.angle_beta   90.00
_cell.angle_gamma   90.00
#
_symmetry.space_group_name_H-M   'P 1'
#
loop_
_entity.id
_entity.type
_entity.pdbx_description
1 polymer ?
#
loop_
_entity_poly.entity_id
_entity_poly.type
_entity_poly.pdbx_seq_one_letter_code
_entity_poly.pdbx_strand_id
1 'polypeptide(L)'
;MKKNKLVENAAKMEKVMEKRLNEIKADHKSVGDVRGKGLFWGIELIKNTQTKEQAGTREEKFMRGHAPIPAKVTGECMKNGVFFLQMVSTLLFAPPLSINEQQINEALDVVDKALEISDKEVVK
;
A
#
# COMPACT_ATOMS: atom_id res chain seq x y z
N MET A 1 -6.19 -24.76 -7.69
CA MET A 1 -7.05 -24.06 -6.71
C MET A 1 -7.65 -25.00 -5.67
N LYS A 2 -8.42 -26.06 -6.03
CA LYS A 2 -9.13 -26.93 -5.07
C LYS A 2 -8.25 -27.75 -4.10
N LYS A 3 -7.07 -28.22 -4.54
CA LYS A 3 -6.19 -29.08 -3.71
C LYS A 3 -5.55 -28.35 -2.51
N ASN A 4 -5.35 -27.03 -2.62
CA ASN A 4 -4.64 -26.22 -1.62
C ASN A 4 -5.56 -25.20 -0.91
N LYS A 5 -6.89 -25.29 -1.10
CA LYS A 5 -7.89 -24.40 -0.50
C LYS A 5 -7.55 -22.89 -0.63
N LEU A 6 -7.05 -22.49 -1.80
CA LEU A 6 -6.51 -21.14 -2.02
C LEU A 6 -7.59 -20.06 -2.00
N VAL A 7 -8.81 -20.39 -2.40
CA VAL A 7 -9.94 -19.43 -2.38
C VAL A 7 -10.36 -19.18 -0.93
N GLU A 8 -10.44 -20.25 -0.14
CA GLU A 8 -10.73 -20.20 1.29
C GLU A 8 -9.63 -19.49 2.06
N ASN A 9 -8.35 -19.71 1.69
CA ASN A 9 -7.23 -18.97 2.27
C ASN A 9 -7.31 -17.48 1.91
N ALA A 10 -7.62 -17.13 0.65
CA ALA A 10 -7.80 -15.74 0.25
C ALA A 10 -8.92 -15.05 1.06
N ALA A 11 -10.06 -15.72 1.25
CA ALA A 11 -11.16 -15.20 2.08
C ALA A 11 -10.80 -15.09 3.58
N LYS A 12 -9.95 -16.00 4.09
CA LYS A 12 -9.44 -15.92 5.46
C LYS A 12 -8.46 -14.75 5.61
N MET A 13 -7.51 -14.62 4.69
CA MET A 13 -6.45 -13.62 4.71
C MET A 13 -6.95 -12.22 4.34
N GLU A 14 -8.05 -12.11 3.60
CA GLU A 14 -8.76 -10.84 3.37
C GLU A 14 -9.06 -10.12 4.67
N LYS A 15 -9.53 -10.85 5.70
CA LYS A 15 -9.83 -10.26 7.02
C LYS A 15 -8.59 -9.67 7.70
N VAL A 16 -7.43 -10.31 7.50
CA VAL A 16 -6.15 -9.84 8.03
C VAL A 16 -5.69 -8.59 7.28
N MET A 17 -5.69 -8.66 5.94
CA MET A 17 -5.36 -7.53 5.07
C MET A 17 -6.24 -6.32 5.35
N GLU A 18 -7.57 -6.50 5.35
CA GLU A 18 -8.54 -5.43 5.60
C GLU A 18 -8.31 -4.77 6.96
N LYS A 19 -8.15 -5.57 8.02
CA LYS A 19 -7.87 -5.05 9.35
C LYS A 19 -6.59 -4.21 9.37
N ARG A 20 -5.47 -4.80 8.93
CA ARG A 20 -4.14 -4.14 8.96
C ARG A 20 -4.09 -2.88 8.10
N LEU A 21 -4.71 -2.89 6.92
CA LEU A 21 -4.74 -1.73 6.03
C LEU A 21 -5.61 -0.60 6.60
N ASN A 22 -6.70 -0.91 7.31
CA ASN A 22 -7.49 0.10 8.00
C ASN A 22 -6.77 0.69 9.21
N GLU A 23 -5.97 -0.11 9.94
CA GLU A 23 -5.07 0.40 10.99
C GLU A 23 -4.05 1.38 10.41
N ILE A 24 -3.35 0.98 9.33
CA ILE A 24 -2.44 1.87 8.59
C ILE A 24 -3.13 3.16 8.13
N LYS A 25 -4.37 3.07 7.61
CA LYS A 25 -5.15 4.26 7.22
C LYS A 25 -5.44 5.19 8.39
N ALA A 26 -5.66 4.65 9.59
CA ALA A 26 -5.92 5.45 10.78
C ALA A 26 -4.65 6.15 11.29
N ASP A 27 -3.49 5.50 11.16
CA ASP A 27 -2.22 5.98 11.71
C ASP A 27 -1.50 6.97 10.75
N HIS A 28 -1.75 6.87 9.44
CA HIS A 28 -1.06 7.68 8.43
C HIS A 28 -1.97 8.71 7.76
N LYS A 29 -1.75 10.00 8.05
CA LYS A 29 -2.50 11.12 7.42
C LYS A 29 -2.33 11.20 5.89
N SER A 30 -1.28 10.58 5.34
CA SER A 30 -1.06 10.50 3.90
C SER A 30 -1.89 9.43 3.21
N VAL A 31 -2.57 8.55 3.94
CA VAL A 31 -3.44 7.53 3.38
C VAL A 31 -4.85 8.09 3.25
N GLY A 32 -5.24 8.44 2.03
CA GLY A 32 -6.57 8.96 1.74
C GLY A 32 -7.63 7.86 1.75
N ASP A 33 -7.27 6.70 1.20
CA ASP A 33 -8.18 5.58 1.09
C ASP A 33 -7.46 4.22 1.07
N VAL A 34 -8.17 3.19 1.53
CA VAL A 34 -7.77 1.79 1.41
C VAL A 34 -8.97 0.99 0.90
N ARG A 35 -8.77 0.22 -0.17
CA ARG A 35 -9.85 -0.50 -0.84
C ARG A 35 -9.36 -1.81 -1.42
N GLY A 36 -10.21 -2.82 -1.41
CA GLY A 36 -9.86 -4.12 -1.97
C GLY A 36 -10.91 -5.19 -1.73
N LYS A 37 -10.61 -6.38 -2.24
CA LYS A 37 -11.39 -7.60 -2.04
C LYS A 37 -10.48 -8.82 -2.16
N GLY A 38 -10.69 -9.82 -1.31
CA GLY A 38 -9.79 -10.97 -1.21
C GLY A 38 -8.38 -10.52 -0.88
N LEU A 39 -7.43 -10.81 -1.77
CA LEU A 39 -6.03 -10.43 -1.65
C LEU A 39 -5.59 -9.42 -2.73
N PHE A 40 -6.51 -8.60 -3.22
CA PHE A 40 -6.20 -7.51 -4.15
C PHE A 40 -6.61 -6.17 -3.51
N TRP A 41 -5.62 -5.40 -3.07
CA TRP A 41 -5.82 -4.20 -2.26
C TRP A 41 -5.00 -3.02 -2.77
N GLY A 42 -5.54 -1.82 -2.59
CA GLY A 42 -4.88 -0.56 -2.91
C GLY A 42 -4.85 0.37 -1.71
N ILE A 43 -3.71 1.01 -1.47
CA ILE A 43 -3.57 2.19 -0.61
C ILE A 43 -3.42 3.40 -1.52
N GLU A 44 -4.33 4.37 -1.42
CA GLU A 44 -4.23 5.63 -2.14
C GLU A 44 -3.55 6.70 -1.29
N LEU A 45 -2.43 7.23 -1.79
CA LEU A 45 -1.71 8.31 -1.14
C LEU A 45 -2.23 9.68 -1.57
N ILE A 46 -2.42 10.55 -0.60
CA ILE A 46 -2.82 11.95 -0.77
C ILE A 46 -1.74 12.87 -0.21
N LYS A 47 -1.64 14.08 -0.75
CA LYS A 47 -0.74 15.14 -0.25
C LYS A 47 -1.49 16.27 0.46
N ASN A 48 -2.82 16.34 0.34
CA ASN A 48 -3.64 17.31 1.06
C ASN A 48 -4.83 16.63 1.73
N THR A 49 -4.96 16.81 3.05
CA THR A 49 -6.02 16.15 3.83
C THR A 49 -7.43 16.72 3.64
N GLN A 50 -7.56 18.00 3.25
CA GLN A 50 -8.83 18.67 3.00
C GLN A 50 -9.35 18.39 1.59
N THR A 51 -8.51 18.60 0.57
CA THR A 51 -8.91 18.45 -0.84
C THR A 51 -8.82 17.00 -1.33
N LYS A 52 -8.10 16.14 -0.60
CA LYS A 52 -7.75 14.77 -1.01
C LYS A 52 -6.94 14.72 -2.31
N GLU A 53 -6.20 15.78 -2.60
CA GLU A 53 -5.31 15.82 -3.77
C GLU A 53 -4.29 14.67 -3.70
N GLN A 54 -4.12 13.96 -4.82
CA GLN A 54 -3.27 12.77 -4.91
C GLN A 54 -1.79 13.13 -4.70
N ALA A 55 -1.08 12.27 -3.96
CA ALA A 55 0.37 12.35 -3.84
C ALA A 55 1.00 11.78 -5.11
N GLY A 56 1.28 12.61 -6.09
CA GLY A 56 1.88 12.21 -7.36
C GLY A 56 0.93 12.38 -8.55
N THR A 57 1.46 12.87 -9.67
CA THR A 57 0.76 12.89 -10.96
C THR A 57 1.38 11.93 -11.97
N ARG A 58 0.68 11.70 -13.09
CA ARG A 58 1.21 10.88 -14.19
C ARG A 58 2.44 11.53 -14.81
N GLU A 59 2.47 12.85 -14.87
CA GLU A 59 3.60 13.64 -15.39
C GLU A 59 4.82 13.47 -14.48
N GLU A 60 4.65 13.62 -13.17
CA GLU A 60 5.72 13.43 -12.18
C GLU A 60 6.30 12.01 -12.22
N LYS A 61 5.46 11.00 -12.49
CA LYS A 61 5.90 9.59 -12.64
C LYS A 61 6.91 9.40 -13.78
N PHE A 62 6.81 10.17 -14.87
CA PHE A 62 7.70 10.04 -16.03
C PHE A 62 8.81 11.11 -16.07
N MET A 63 8.86 12.00 -15.08
CA MET A 63 9.84 13.06 -15.00
C MET A 63 11.23 12.50 -14.63
N ARG A 64 12.22 12.70 -15.50
CA ARG A 64 13.60 12.25 -15.25
C ARG A 64 14.23 13.03 -14.09
N GLY A 65 14.92 12.33 -13.20
CA GLY A 65 15.61 12.95 -12.05
C GLY A 65 14.70 13.34 -10.89
N HIS A 66 13.39 13.08 -10.99
CA HIS A 66 12.43 13.31 -9.93
C HIS A 66 11.80 11.98 -9.49
N ALA A 67 11.83 11.70 -8.18
CA ALA A 67 11.10 10.58 -7.61
C ALA A 67 9.86 11.12 -6.87
N PRO A 68 8.64 10.91 -7.39
CA PRO A 68 7.44 11.34 -6.70
C PRO A 68 7.27 10.56 -5.38
N ILE A 69 6.51 11.12 -4.44
CA ILE A 69 6.35 10.57 -3.07
C ILE A 69 6.01 9.07 -3.08
N PRO A 70 5.05 8.56 -3.88
CA PRO A 70 4.76 7.12 -3.89
C PRO A 70 5.92 6.27 -4.41
N ALA A 71 6.76 6.80 -5.30
CA ALA A 71 7.97 6.11 -5.76
C ALA A 71 9.04 6.05 -4.67
N LYS A 72 9.15 7.09 -3.82
CA LYS A 72 10.04 7.05 -2.65
C LYS A 72 9.59 6.00 -1.64
N VAL A 73 8.29 5.94 -1.31
CA VAL A 73 7.71 4.91 -0.42
C VAL A 73 7.95 3.52 -1.01
N THR A 74 7.63 3.32 -2.28
CA THR A 74 7.84 2.04 -2.98
C THR A 74 9.30 1.61 -2.97
N GLY A 75 10.22 2.55 -3.22
CA GLY A 75 11.66 2.30 -3.18
C GLY A 75 12.14 1.91 -1.78
N GLU A 76 11.60 2.51 -0.73
CA GLU A 76 11.93 2.16 0.65
C GLU A 76 11.41 0.76 1.02
N CYS A 77 10.18 0.42 0.65
CA CYS A 77 9.65 -0.94 0.83
C CYS A 77 10.50 -1.98 0.09
N MET A 78 10.91 -1.68 -1.15
CA MET A 78 11.71 -2.60 -1.96
C MET A 78 13.10 -2.87 -1.35
N LYS A 79 13.76 -1.85 -0.79
CA LYS A 79 15.04 -2.01 -0.06
C LYS A 79 14.89 -2.90 1.17
N ASN A 80 13.72 -2.88 1.80
CA ASN A 80 13.40 -3.68 2.97
C ASN A 80 12.68 -5.00 2.62
N GLY A 81 12.78 -5.46 1.37
CA GLY A 81 12.35 -6.80 0.94
C GLY A 81 10.87 -6.91 0.58
N VAL A 82 10.12 -5.82 0.50
CA VAL A 82 8.69 -5.81 0.16
C VAL A 82 8.46 -5.23 -1.23
N PHE A 83 7.85 -6.02 -2.10
CA PHE A 83 7.51 -5.64 -3.46
C PHE A 83 5.99 -5.55 -3.65
N PHE A 84 5.54 -4.50 -4.33
CA PHE A 84 4.18 -4.31 -4.81
C PHE A 84 4.19 -3.38 -6.03
N LEU A 85 3.05 -3.28 -6.72
CA LEU A 85 2.93 -2.40 -7.88
C LEU A 85 2.56 -0.98 -7.45
N GLN A 86 3.26 0.03 -7.98
CA GLN A 86 2.90 1.43 -7.79
C GLN A 86 2.21 1.99 -9.05
N MET A 87 0.95 2.41 -8.91
CA MET A 87 0.16 3.04 -9.97
C MET A 87 -0.13 4.50 -9.64
N VAL A 88 0.73 5.40 -10.11
CA VAL A 88 0.67 6.85 -9.80
C VAL A 88 0.72 7.03 -8.29
N SER A 89 -0.39 7.39 -7.64
CA SER A 89 -0.54 7.57 -6.18
C SER A 89 -0.95 6.31 -5.43
N THR A 90 -1.29 5.21 -6.11
CA THR A 90 -1.81 3.99 -5.49
C THR A 90 -0.74 2.92 -5.33
N LEU A 91 -0.57 2.39 -4.12
CA LEU A 91 0.24 1.21 -3.83
C LEU A 91 -0.67 -0.03 -3.91
N LEU A 92 -0.41 -0.94 -4.85
CA LEU A 92 -1.27 -2.06 -5.20
C LEU A 92 -0.65 -3.39 -4.76
N PHE A 93 -1.32 -4.04 -3.81
CA PHE A 93 -0.93 -5.30 -3.23
C PHE A 93 -1.73 -6.46 -3.85
N ALA A 94 -1.01 -7.45 -4.36
CA ALA A 94 -1.57 -8.66 -4.95
C ALA A 94 -0.70 -9.88 -4.61
N PRO A 95 -0.55 -10.25 -3.32
CA PRO A 95 0.31 -11.36 -2.92
C PRO A 95 -0.20 -12.72 -3.46
N PRO A 96 0.66 -13.75 -3.47
CA PRO A 96 0.24 -15.11 -3.77
C PRO A 96 -0.91 -15.55 -2.86
N LEU A 97 -1.88 -16.32 -3.40
CA LEU A 97 -3.05 -16.78 -2.63
C LEU A 97 -2.70 -17.77 -1.51
N SER A 98 -1.46 -18.25 -1.46
CA SER A 98 -0.91 -19.08 -0.39
C SER A 98 -0.24 -18.28 0.72
N ILE A 99 -0.25 -16.95 0.68
CA ILE A 99 0.30 -16.09 1.74
C ILE A 99 -0.37 -16.40 3.08
N ASN A 100 0.40 -16.28 4.16
CA ASN A 100 -0.10 -16.46 5.52
C ASN A 100 -0.15 -15.12 6.29
N GLU A 101 -0.77 -15.15 7.46
CA GLU A 101 -0.97 -13.97 8.31
C GLU A 101 0.35 -13.32 8.76
N GLN A 102 1.35 -14.15 9.12
CA GLN A 102 2.67 -13.66 9.51
C GLN A 102 3.33 -12.86 8.36
N GLN A 103 3.31 -13.40 7.14
CA GLN A 103 3.88 -12.74 5.96
C GLN A 103 3.14 -11.46 5.58
N ILE A 104 1.81 -11.43 5.75
CA ILE A 104 1.03 -10.19 5.58
C ILE A 104 1.49 -9.15 6.60
N ASN A 105 1.60 -9.55 7.87
CA ASN A 105 1.99 -8.64 8.93
C ASN A 105 3.41 -8.10 8.71
N GLU A 106 4.38 -8.97 8.46
CA GLU A 106 5.78 -8.58 8.17
C GLU A 106 5.86 -7.61 6.99
N ALA A 107 5.14 -7.88 5.90
CA ALA A 107 5.14 -7.00 4.74
C ALA A 107 4.48 -5.64 5.02
N LEU A 108 3.38 -5.63 5.77
CA LEU A 108 2.66 -4.40 6.12
C LEU A 108 3.38 -3.58 7.19
N ASP A 109 4.18 -4.19 8.07
CA ASP A 109 5.04 -3.46 9.01
C ASP A 109 6.10 -2.62 8.28
N VAL A 110 6.65 -3.15 7.17
CA VAL A 110 7.56 -2.40 6.30
C VAL A 110 6.84 -1.25 5.58
N VAL A 111 5.62 -1.49 5.11
CA VAL A 111 4.80 -0.46 4.44
C VAL A 111 4.45 0.67 5.41
N ASP A 112 3.97 0.33 6.60
CA ASP A 112 3.67 1.24 7.71
C ASP A 112 4.85 2.16 7.98
N LYS A 113 6.05 1.58 8.18
CA LYS A 113 7.25 2.36 8.40
C LYS A 113 7.62 3.27 7.22
N ALA A 114 7.48 2.79 5.99
CA ALA A 114 7.79 3.56 4.79
C ALA A 114 6.81 4.71 4.54
N LEU A 115 5.56 4.61 5.01
CA LEU A 115 4.54 5.66 4.87
C LEU A 115 4.87 6.93 5.66
N GLU A 116 5.74 6.86 6.68
CA GLU A 116 6.29 8.05 7.35
C GLU A 116 6.97 9.03 6.38
N ILE A 117 7.49 8.55 5.25
CA ILE A 117 8.04 9.40 4.16
C ILE A 117 6.92 10.26 3.58
N SER A 118 5.78 9.66 3.30
CA SER A 118 4.63 10.33 2.70
C SER A 118 3.98 11.30 3.69
N ASP A 119 3.87 10.92 4.96
CA ASP A 119 3.28 11.78 6.00
C ASP A 119 4.02 13.11 6.18
N LYS A 120 5.34 13.12 6.05
CA LYS A 120 6.14 14.35 6.18
C LYS A 120 5.80 15.40 5.11
N GLU A 121 5.24 14.97 3.98
CA GLU A 121 4.94 15.82 2.83
C GLU A 121 3.47 16.26 2.80
N VAL A 122 2.62 15.71 3.67
CA VAL A 122 1.18 16.03 3.71
C VAL A 122 0.95 17.42 4.29
N VAL A 123 0.27 18.25 3.52
CA VAL A 123 -0.22 19.57 3.91
C VAL A 123 -1.70 19.54 4.31
N LYS A 124 -2.12 20.58 5.03
CA LYS A 124 -3.53 20.83 5.34
C LYS A 124 -4.22 21.52 4.19
#